data_AF-A0A3C1DNI6-F1
#
_entry.id   AF-A0A3C1DNI6-F1
#
_cell.length_a   1.000
_cell.length_b   1.000
_cell.length_c   1.000
_cell.angle_alpha   90.00
_cell.angle_beta   90.00
_cell.angle_gamma   90.00
#
_symmetry.space_group_name_H-M   'P 1'
#
loop_
_entity.id
_entity.type
_entity.pdbx_description
1 polymer ?
#
loop_
_entity_poly.entity_id
_entity_poly.type
_entity_poly.pdbx_seq_one_letter_code
_entity_poly.pdbx_strand_id
1 'polypeptide(L)'
;AIVDAFAIRDPDADPVTDKKGNVLPDPDLRDNENVPLPAVPVTYESDVDARLETIEYRSAIDDYMTAEVLPYVPDAWVDHDKTKIGYEIPLTRHFYTYTPPRPLDEIDAEIKQLEAEIQDLLAEVTE
;
A
#
# COMPACT_ATOMS: atom_id res chain seq x y z
N ALA A 1 3.14 -6.80 -25.69
CA ALA A 1 4.44 -6.56 -26.37
C ALA A 1 4.27 -6.05 -27.80
N ILE A 2 3.83 -6.86 -28.78
CA ILE A 2 3.63 -6.37 -30.16
C ILE A 2 2.39 -5.46 -30.27
N VAL A 3 1.29 -5.82 -29.62
CA VAL A 3 0.05 -5.01 -29.66
C VAL A 3 0.27 -3.65 -28.98
N ASP A 4 0.82 -3.64 -27.77
CA ASP A 4 1.14 -2.39 -27.04
C ASP A 4 2.13 -1.47 -27.78
N ALA A 5 2.95 -2.02 -28.70
CA ALA A 5 3.90 -1.24 -29.49
C ALA A 5 3.28 -0.52 -30.69
N PHE A 6 2.11 -0.99 -31.19
CA PHE A 6 1.50 -0.49 -32.43
C PHE A 6 0.04 -0.03 -32.27
N ALA A 7 -0.57 -0.24 -31.11
CA ALA A 7 -1.93 0.17 -30.82
C ALA A 7 -1.97 1.27 -29.75
N ILE A 8 -2.94 2.18 -29.88
CA ILE A 8 -3.27 3.18 -28.88
C ILE A 8 -4.61 2.75 -28.27
N ARG A 9 -4.71 2.80 -26.94
CA ARG A 9 -5.97 2.54 -26.23
C ARG A 9 -6.95 3.66 -26.50
N ASP A 10 -8.18 3.28 -26.81
CA ASP A 10 -9.32 4.18 -26.89
C ASP A 10 -10.10 4.10 -25.57
N PRO A 11 -10.13 5.17 -24.75
CA PRO A 11 -10.85 5.18 -23.48
C PRO A 11 -12.38 5.17 -23.63
N ASP A 12 -12.90 5.54 -24.80
CA ASP A 12 -14.34 5.64 -25.07
C ASP A 12 -14.89 4.38 -25.76
N ALA A 13 -14.05 3.35 -25.95
CA ALA A 13 -14.45 2.10 -26.58
C ALA A 13 -15.40 1.28 -25.71
N ASP A 14 -16.34 0.59 -26.35
CA ASP A 14 -17.28 -0.30 -25.66
C ASP A 14 -16.52 -1.43 -24.91
N PRO A 15 -16.97 -1.83 -23.71
CA PRO A 15 -16.36 -2.92 -22.95
C PRO A 15 -16.32 -4.23 -23.73
N VAL A 16 -15.17 -4.89 -23.72
CA VAL A 16 -15.02 -6.20 -24.37
C VAL A 16 -15.76 -7.26 -23.56
N THR A 17 -16.60 -8.04 -24.24
CA THR A 17 -17.38 -9.13 -23.61
C THR A 17 -16.91 -10.51 -24.04
N ASP A 18 -17.11 -11.50 -23.17
CA ASP A 18 -16.93 -12.91 -23.49
C ASP A 18 -18.08 -13.44 -24.36
N LYS A 19 -18.00 -14.72 -24.76
CA LYS A 19 -19.07 -15.36 -25.57
C LYS A 19 -20.42 -15.48 -24.84
N LYS A 20 -20.45 -15.27 -23.52
CA LYS A 20 -21.64 -15.34 -22.67
C LYS A 20 -22.20 -13.94 -22.38
N GLY A 21 -21.55 -12.89 -22.86
CA GLY A 21 -21.95 -11.49 -22.64
C GLY A 21 -21.42 -10.89 -21.33
N ASN A 22 -20.53 -11.56 -20.60
CA ASN A 22 -19.91 -10.98 -19.41
C ASN A 22 -18.77 -10.04 -19.83
N VAL A 23 -18.69 -8.87 -19.23
CA VAL A 23 -17.58 -7.94 -19.43
C VAL A 23 -16.28 -8.59 -18.94
N LEU A 24 -15.25 -8.55 -19.77
CA LEU A 24 -13.94 -9.06 -19.40
C LEU A 24 -13.24 -8.05 -18.46
N PRO A 25 -12.58 -8.53 -17.38
CA PRO A 25 -11.81 -7.65 -16.52
C PRO A 25 -10.64 -7.05 -17.30
N ASP A 26 -10.53 -5.72 -17.29
CA ASP A 26 -9.38 -5.02 -17.79
C ASP A 26 -8.26 -4.99 -16.73
N PRO A 27 -7.09 -5.61 -16.97
CA PRO A 27 -5.99 -5.58 -16.02
C PRO A 27 -5.47 -4.18 -15.68
N ASP A 28 -5.62 -3.21 -16.59
CA ASP A 28 -5.10 -1.85 -16.41
C ASP A 28 -6.07 -0.95 -15.61
N LEU A 29 -7.30 -1.40 -15.38
CA LEU A 29 -8.32 -0.70 -14.58
C LEU A 29 -8.57 -1.37 -13.23
N ARG A 30 -7.71 -2.29 -12.80
CA ARG A 30 -7.82 -2.93 -11.49
C ARG A 30 -7.43 -1.95 -10.39
N ASP A 31 -8.25 -1.88 -9.37
CA ASP A 31 -7.96 -1.12 -8.14
C ASP A 31 -8.29 -1.94 -6.89
N ASN A 32 -7.89 -1.43 -5.74
CA ASN A 32 -8.00 -2.06 -4.44
C ASN A 32 -8.65 -1.11 -3.44
N GLU A 33 -9.72 -1.57 -2.80
CA GLU A 33 -10.39 -0.81 -1.75
C GLU A 33 -10.18 -1.42 -0.36
N ASN A 34 -9.97 -0.55 0.63
CA ASN A 34 -9.87 -0.93 2.02
C ASN A 34 -11.24 -0.84 2.69
N VAL A 35 -11.94 -1.96 2.74
CA VAL A 35 -13.27 -2.05 3.34
C VAL A 35 -13.17 -2.31 4.84
N PRO A 36 -13.83 -1.52 5.70
CA PRO A 36 -13.90 -1.80 7.13
C PRO A 36 -14.51 -3.18 7.41
N LEU A 37 -13.91 -3.92 8.36
CA LEU A 37 -14.42 -5.23 8.76
C LEU A 37 -15.80 -5.09 9.45
N PRO A 38 -16.72 -6.05 9.25
CA PRO A 38 -18.01 -6.05 9.93
C PRO A 38 -17.83 -6.18 11.45
N ALA A 39 -18.73 -5.55 12.22
CA ALA A 39 -18.72 -5.56 13.69
C ALA A 39 -19.26 -6.88 14.27
N VAL A 40 -18.73 -8.01 13.83
CA VAL A 40 -19.10 -9.35 14.30
C VAL A 40 -18.08 -9.86 15.33
N PRO A 41 -18.50 -10.57 16.39
CA PRO A 41 -17.57 -11.24 17.29
C PRO A 41 -16.74 -12.27 16.53
N VAL A 42 -15.42 -12.25 16.74
CA VAL A 42 -14.48 -13.15 16.06
C VAL A 42 -13.68 -13.95 17.09
N THR A 43 -13.48 -15.23 16.80
CA THR A 43 -12.51 -16.09 17.49
C THR A 43 -11.22 -16.20 16.67
N TYR A 44 -10.13 -16.59 17.32
CA TYR A 44 -8.88 -16.87 16.63
C TYR A 44 -9.00 -18.15 15.80
N GLU A 45 -8.62 -18.06 14.54
CA GLU A 45 -8.60 -19.15 13.56
C GLU A 45 -7.30 -19.02 12.75
N SER A 46 -6.68 -20.13 12.37
CA SER A 46 -5.43 -20.12 11.58
C SER A 46 -5.64 -19.76 10.12
N ASP A 47 -6.83 -20.05 9.60
CA ASP A 47 -7.29 -19.70 8.27
C ASP A 47 -8.64 -18.99 8.46
N VAL A 48 -8.73 -17.77 7.96
CA VAL A 48 -9.89 -16.90 8.11
C VAL A 48 -10.60 -16.66 6.77
N ASP A 49 -10.14 -17.26 5.68
CA ASP A 49 -10.64 -16.95 4.33
C ASP A 49 -12.11 -17.33 4.18
N ALA A 50 -12.56 -18.39 4.85
CA ALA A 50 -13.96 -18.80 4.89
C ALA A 50 -14.90 -17.70 5.42
N ARG A 51 -14.39 -16.73 6.19
CA ARG A 51 -15.19 -15.58 6.65
C ARG A 51 -15.64 -14.69 5.50
N LEU A 52 -14.82 -14.55 4.45
CA LEU A 52 -15.14 -13.72 3.29
C LEU A 52 -16.34 -14.26 2.50
N GLU A 53 -16.71 -15.52 2.70
CA GLU A 53 -17.90 -16.14 2.11
C GLU A 53 -19.16 -15.96 2.96
N THR A 54 -19.05 -15.51 4.21
CA THR A 54 -20.23 -15.34 5.07
C THR A 54 -21.02 -14.10 4.66
N ILE A 55 -22.31 -14.11 4.97
CA ILE A 55 -23.21 -13.02 4.59
C ILE A 55 -22.81 -11.70 5.22
N GLU A 56 -22.27 -11.71 6.44
CA GLU A 56 -21.86 -10.51 7.15
C GLU A 56 -20.69 -9.79 6.46
N TYR A 57 -19.72 -10.54 5.95
CA TYR A 57 -18.59 -9.98 5.20
C TYR A 57 -19.01 -9.56 3.78
N ARG A 58 -19.86 -10.37 3.12
CA ARG A 58 -20.39 -10.02 1.78
C ARG A 58 -21.21 -8.74 1.84
N SER A 59 -22.15 -8.64 2.76
CA SER A 59 -22.96 -7.43 2.93
C SER A 59 -22.12 -6.21 3.32
N ALA A 60 -21.09 -6.35 4.16
CA ALA A 60 -20.19 -5.24 4.46
C ALA A 60 -19.46 -4.70 3.22
N ILE A 61 -19.01 -5.59 2.32
CA ILE A 61 -18.39 -5.22 1.05
C ILE A 61 -19.44 -4.57 0.12
N ASP A 62 -20.62 -5.17 -0.03
CA ASP A 62 -21.66 -4.66 -0.92
C ASP A 62 -22.18 -3.28 -0.49
N ASP A 63 -22.36 -3.08 0.83
CA ASP A 63 -22.77 -1.80 1.42
C ASP A 63 -21.71 -0.72 1.16
N TYR A 64 -20.43 -1.05 1.34
CA TYR A 64 -19.32 -0.14 1.06
C TYR A 64 -19.23 0.21 -0.43
N MET A 65 -19.31 -0.79 -1.32
CA MET A 65 -19.33 -0.58 -2.76
C MET A 65 -20.47 0.35 -3.16
N THR A 66 -21.66 0.17 -2.60
CA THR A 66 -22.83 1.00 -2.89
C THR A 66 -22.67 2.44 -2.40
N ALA A 67 -22.09 2.63 -1.21
CA ALA A 67 -21.95 3.96 -0.60
C ALA A 67 -20.78 4.77 -1.16
N GLU A 68 -19.63 4.12 -1.39
CA GLU A 68 -18.36 4.82 -1.61
C GLU A 68 -17.77 4.59 -3.01
N VAL A 69 -18.10 3.51 -3.72
CA VAL A 69 -17.47 3.17 -5.01
C VAL A 69 -18.40 3.44 -6.19
N LEU A 70 -19.55 2.77 -6.22
CA LEU A 70 -20.51 2.83 -7.34
C LEU A 70 -21.04 4.24 -7.66
N PRO A 71 -21.12 5.21 -6.73
CA PRO A 71 -21.46 6.60 -7.08
C PRO A 71 -20.43 7.28 -7.99
N TYR A 72 -19.18 6.83 -7.98
CA TYR A 72 -18.08 7.42 -8.75
C TYR A 72 -17.61 6.51 -9.90
N VAL A 73 -17.69 5.20 -9.72
CA VAL A 73 -17.32 4.18 -10.72
C VAL A 73 -18.45 3.17 -10.86
N PRO A 74 -19.50 3.48 -11.66
CA PRO A 74 -20.74 2.69 -11.70
C PRO A 74 -20.59 1.28 -12.28
N ASP A 75 -19.54 1.04 -13.06
CA ASP A 75 -19.21 -0.24 -13.69
C ASP A 75 -18.24 -1.09 -12.86
N ALA A 76 -17.84 -0.61 -11.67
CA ALA A 76 -16.99 -1.36 -10.76
C ALA A 76 -17.70 -2.59 -10.21
N TRP A 77 -16.93 -3.66 -10.01
CA TRP A 77 -17.41 -4.89 -9.40
C TRP A 77 -16.26 -5.57 -8.64
N VAL A 78 -16.62 -6.40 -7.67
CA VAL A 78 -15.64 -7.05 -6.77
C VAL A 78 -15.30 -8.45 -7.26
N ASP A 79 -14.02 -8.71 -7.47
CA ASP A 79 -13.48 -10.05 -7.65
C ASP A 79 -13.21 -10.70 -6.28
N HIS A 80 -14.19 -11.44 -5.78
CA HIS A 80 -14.14 -12.02 -4.44
C HIS A 80 -13.10 -13.13 -4.25
N ASP A 81 -12.57 -13.72 -5.33
CA ASP A 81 -11.49 -14.70 -5.22
C ASP A 81 -10.16 -14.04 -4.88
N LYS A 82 -10.08 -12.70 -5.00
CA LYS A 82 -8.89 -11.89 -4.72
C LYS A 82 -9.00 -11.04 -3.45
N THR A 83 -10.14 -11.08 -2.75
CA THR A 83 -10.29 -10.36 -1.49
C THR A 83 -9.46 -11.03 -0.39
N LYS A 84 -8.98 -10.24 0.56
CA LYS A 84 -8.16 -10.71 1.68
C LYS A 84 -8.51 -9.96 2.95
N ILE A 85 -8.45 -10.65 4.08
CA ILE A 85 -8.56 -10.02 5.39
C ILE A 85 -7.16 -9.52 5.79
N GLY A 86 -7.04 -8.20 5.99
CA GLY A 86 -5.82 -7.55 6.42
C GLY A 86 -6.03 -6.76 7.72
N TYR A 87 -4.97 -6.64 8.51
CA TYR A 87 -4.89 -5.73 9.64
C TYR A 87 -3.71 -4.79 9.44
N GLU A 88 -3.95 -3.49 9.57
CA GLU A 88 -2.88 -2.51 9.61
C GLU A 88 -2.51 -2.24 11.07
N ILE A 89 -1.25 -2.44 11.41
CA ILE A 89 -0.69 -2.00 12.69
C ILE A 89 0.19 -0.79 12.39
N PRO A 90 -0.20 0.44 12.77
CA PRO A 90 0.62 1.62 12.50
C PRO A 90 1.79 1.66 13.48
N LEU A 91 2.84 0.88 13.19
CA LEU A 91 3.99 0.72 14.08
C LEU A 91 4.65 2.06 14.40
N THR A 92 4.81 2.93 13.41
CA THR A 92 5.41 4.26 13.62
C THR A 92 4.59 5.08 14.60
N ARG A 93 3.26 5.10 14.46
CA ARG A 93 2.39 5.85 15.38
C ARG A 93 2.51 5.38 16.84
N HIS A 94 2.68 4.08 17.06
CA HIS A 94 2.65 3.50 18.40
C HIS A 94 4.03 3.29 19.04
N PHE A 95 5.07 3.07 18.23
CA PHE A 95 6.40 2.69 18.70
C PHE A 95 7.48 3.68 18.34
N TYR A 96 7.20 4.67 17.48
CA TYR A 96 8.21 5.69 17.17
C TYR A 96 8.46 6.56 18.39
N THR A 97 9.69 6.51 18.87
CA THR A 97 10.21 7.47 19.83
C THR A 97 11.12 8.43 19.07
N TYR A 98 10.77 9.72 19.09
CA TYR A 98 11.60 10.75 18.50
C TYR A 98 13.00 10.70 19.11
N THR A 99 14.01 10.49 18.26
CA THR A 99 15.41 10.60 18.66
C THR A 99 15.91 11.96 18.20
N PRO A 100 16.17 12.91 19.12
CA PRO A 100 16.73 14.19 18.72
C PRO A 100 18.11 13.99 18.07
N PRO A 101 18.49 14.85 17.11
CA PRO A 101 19.87 14.90 16.63
C PRO A 101 20.85 15.13 17.78
N ARG A 102 22.08 14.66 17.61
CA ARG A 102 23.15 14.94 18.56
C ARG A 102 23.38 16.47 18.72
N PRO A 103 23.70 16.96 19.92
CA PRO A 103 23.95 18.38 20.18
C PRO A 103 25.06 18.98 19.28
N LEU A 104 24.93 20.27 18.94
CA LEU A 104 25.89 20.95 18.05
C LEU A 104 27.28 21.10 18.71
N ASP A 105 27.33 21.27 20.03
CA ASP A 105 28.58 21.39 20.79
C ASP A 105 29.40 20.10 20.77
N GLU A 106 28.75 18.94 20.77
CA GLU A 106 29.41 17.65 20.55
C GLU A 106 30.01 17.58 19.13
N ILE A 107 29.27 18.03 18.12
CA ILE A 107 29.74 18.09 16.73
C ILE A 107 30.96 19.00 16.61
N ASP A 108 30.90 20.20 17.19
CA ASP A 108 31.99 21.17 17.14
C ASP A 108 33.25 20.65 17.86
N ALA A 109 33.07 19.95 18.97
CA ALA A 109 34.19 19.34 19.71
C ALA A 109 34.87 18.24 18.89
N GLU A 110 34.08 17.36 18.28
CA GLU A 110 34.61 16.31 17.40
C GLU A 110 35.32 16.88 16.17
N ILE A 111 34.76 17.91 15.52
CA ILE A 111 35.39 18.55 14.37
C ILE A 111 36.77 19.10 14.74
N LYS A 112 36.87 19.82 15.87
CA LYS A 112 38.15 20.38 16.34
C LYS A 112 39.16 19.29 16.70
N GLN A 113 38.70 18.17 17.26
CA GLN A 113 39.56 17.04 17.54
C GLN A 113 40.11 16.44 16.24
N LEU A 114 39.25 16.19 15.25
CA LEU A 114 39.68 15.69 13.94
C LEU A 114 40.64 16.67 13.25
N GLU A 115 40.39 17.99 13.34
CA GLU A 115 41.29 19.01 12.79
C GLU A 115 42.69 18.92 13.40
N ALA A 116 42.78 18.74 14.72
CA ALA A 116 44.06 18.59 15.41
C ALA A 116 44.78 17.29 14.99
N GLU A 117 44.08 16.16 14.94
CA GLU A 117 44.64 14.87 14.51
C GLU A 117 45.16 14.94 13.06
N ILE A 118 44.44 15.62 12.17
CA ILE A 118 44.87 15.83 10.78
C ILE A 118 46.14 16.70 10.72
N GLN A 119 46.21 17.76 11.52
CA GLN A 119 47.40 18.61 11.58
C GLN A 119 48.63 17.85 12.06
N ASP A 120 48.48 17.00 13.08
CA ASP A 120 49.56 16.18 13.61
C ASP A 120 50.06 15.17 12.56
N LEU A 121 49.15 14.47 11.88
CA LEU A 121 49.49 13.52 10.80
C LEU A 121 50.19 14.20 9.62
N LEU A 122 49.75 15.40 9.24
CA LEU A 122 50.40 16.16 8.17
C LEU A 122 51.81 16.60 8.57
N ALA A 123 52.01 17.00 9.82
CA ALA A 123 53.32 17.38 10.34
C ALA A 123 54.31 16.20 10.27
N GLU A 124 53.87 14.99 10.65
CA GLU A 124 54.68 13.77 10.63
C GLU A 124 55.13 13.36 9.21
N VAL A 125 54.38 13.71 8.17
CA VAL A 125 54.72 13.41 6.75
C VAL A 125 55.63 14.47 6.13
N THR A 126 55.64 15.68 6.68
CA THR A 126 56.46 16.81 6.17
C THR A 126 57.85 16.92 6.79
N GLU A 127 58.17 16.06 7.78
CA GLU A 127 59.51 15.86 8.36
C GLU A 127 60.24 14.68 7.69
#